data_AF-X1LVC5-F1
#
_entry.id   AF-X1LVC5-F1
#
_cell.length_a   1.000
_cell.length_b   1.000
_cell.length_c   1.000
_cell.angle_alpha   90.00
_cell.angle_beta   90.00
_cell.angle_gamma   90.00
#
_symmetry.space_group_name_H-M   'P 1'
#
loop_
_entity.id
_entity.type
_entity.pdbx_description
1 polymer ?
#
loop_
_entity_poly.entity_id
_entity_poly.type
_entity_poly.pdbx_seq_one_letter_code
_entity_poly.pdbx_strand_id
1 'polypeptide(L)'
;MGSYESIAAIDTKYWDASAEEEHHWDMTITNMDTIPISGTAQVALILTEISSAIMTEKRVRCRKCGNVMTVPLTQTKIKCTNCGNEFIVPFFGGNIV
;
A
#
# COMPACT_ATOMS: atom_id res chain seq x y z
N MET A 1 -4.39 8.39 -21.87
CA MET A 1 -5.60 8.44 -21.03
C MET A 1 -5.17 8.08 -19.61
N GLY A 2 -5.42 9.01 -18.68
CA GLY A 2 -4.64 9.21 -17.45
C GLY A 2 -4.66 8.04 -16.48
N SER A 3 -3.48 7.71 -15.95
CA SER A 3 -3.28 6.75 -14.86
C SER A 3 -3.88 7.33 -13.58
N TYR A 4 -5.08 6.86 -13.22
CA TYR A 4 -5.74 7.15 -11.95
C TYR A 4 -5.13 6.28 -10.84
N GLU A 5 -3.91 6.60 -10.41
CA GLU A 5 -3.37 6.21 -9.10
C GLU A 5 -2.78 7.48 -8.48
N SER A 6 -3.65 8.41 -8.10
CA SER A 6 -3.23 9.49 -7.19
C SER A 6 -3.14 8.89 -5.78
N ILE A 7 -1.99 8.34 -5.43
CA ILE A 7 -1.69 8.00 -4.05
C ILE A 7 -1.43 9.33 -3.34
N ALA A 8 -2.43 9.85 -2.63
CA ALA A 8 -2.24 10.98 -1.74
C ALA A 8 -1.48 10.49 -0.52
N ALA A 9 -0.18 10.75 -0.47
CA ALA A 9 0.60 10.56 0.75
C ALA A 9 0.29 11.72 1.69
N ILE A 10 -0.18 11.38 2.88
CA ILE A 10 -0.54 12.31 3.96
C ILE A 10 0.36 11.92 5.14
N ASP A 11 1.10 12.90 5.65
CA ASP A 11 2.02 12.70 6.79
C ASP A 11 1.59 13.63 7.91
N THR A 12 1.21 13.06 9.05
CA THR A 12 0.71 13.82 10.20
C THR A 12 1.75 14.76 10.78
N LYS A 13 3.06 14.54 10.53
CA LYS A 13 4.13 15.40 11.07
C LYS A 13 4.03 16.86 10.64
N TYR A 14 3.31 17.15 9.55
CA TYR A 14 3.10 18.51 9.08
C TYR A 14 2.07 19.29 9.92
N TRP A 15 1.26 18.61 10.73
CA TRP A 15 0.17 19.20 11.52
C TRP A 15 0.25 18.84 13.01
N ASP A 16 0.77 17.66 13.35
CA ASP A 16 1.03 17.19 14.71
C ASP A 16 2.41 16.51 14.74
N ALA A 17 3.45 17.34 14.83
CA ALA A 17 4.84 16.88 14.78
C ALA A 17 5.27 16.08 16.03
N SER A 18 4.56 16.25 17.15
CA SER A 18 4.84 15.58 18.43
C SER A 18 3.96 14.34 18.66
N ALA A 19 3.00 14.06 17.76
CA ALA A 19 2.04 12.95 17.89
C ALA A 19 1.25 12.98 19.21
N GLU A 20 0.85 14.19 19.63
CA GLU A 20 0.14 14.42 20.90
C GLU A 20 -1.39 14.45 20.75
N GLU A 21 -1.90 14.48 19.52
CA GLU A 21 -3.33 14.59 19.25
C GLU A 21 -3.94 13.26 18.76
N GLU A 22 -5.23 13.05 19.05
CA GLU A 22 -5.99 11.94 18.48
C GLU A 22 -6.41 12.30 17.05
N HIS A 23 -6.12 11.40 16.09
CA HIS A 23 -6.43 11.59 14.68
C HIS A 23 -7.51 10.61 14.22
N HIS A 24 -8.62 11.14 13.70
CA HIS A 24 -9.69 10.34 13.09
C HIS A 24 -9.68 10.49 11.56
N TRP A 25 -9.86 9.37 10.85
CA TRP A 25 -9.81 9.32 9.40
C TRP A 25 -11.03 8.59 8.84
N ASP A 26 -11.82 9.28 8.04
CA ASP A 26 -12.95 8.70 7.30
C ASP A 26 -12.61 8.56 5.81
N MET A 27 -12.88 7.38 5.23
CA MET A 27 -12.74 7.14 3.80
C MET A 27 -14.09 6.84 3.18
N THR A 28 -14.44 7.59 2.13
CA THR A 28 -15.62 7.34 1.30
C THR A 28 -15.21 7.13 -0.16
N ILE A 29 -15.71 6.06 -0.78
CA ILE A 29 -15.49 5.76 -2.19
C ILE A 29 -16.83 5.86 -2.89
N THR A 30 -16.91 6.72 -3.92
CA THR A 30 -18.13 6.90 -4.72
C THR A 30 -17.84 6.55 -6.17
N ASN A 31 -18.65 5.65 -6.74
CA ASN A 31 -18.63 5.45 -8.19
C ASN A 31 -19.27 6.66 -8.86
N MET A 32 -18.49 7.42 -9.63
CA MET A 32 -18.96 8.59 -10.38
C MET A 32 -19.46 8.22 -11.79
N ASP A 33 -19.32 6.96 -12.18
CA ASP A 33 -19.75 6.46 -13.48
C ASP A 33 -21.19 5.91 -13.41
N THR A 34 -21.80 5.73 -14.57
CA THR A 34 -23.15 5.15 -14.75
C THR A 34 -23.12 3.63 -14.91
N ILE A 35 -21.94 3.03 -15.09
CA ILE A 35 -21.77 1.58 -15.23
C ILE A 35 -21.29 0.94 -13.91
N PRO A 36 -21.60 -0.35 -13.67
CA PRO A 36 -21.03 -1.10 -12.55
C PRO A 36 -19.52 -1.26 -12.72
N ILE A 37 -18.74 -0.78 -11.75
CA ILE A 37 -17.29 -0.95 -11.69
C ILE A 37 -16.89 -1.70 -10.41
N SER A 38 -15.79 -2.44 -10.48
CA SER A 38 -15.13 -3.05 -9.33
C SER A 38 -13.78 -2.38 -9.12
N GLY A 39 -13.51 -1.96 -7.90
CA GLY A 39 -12.27 -1.31 -7.51
C GLY A 39 -11.94 -1.58 -6.06
N THR A 40 -10.82 -1.04 -5.59
CA THR A 40 -10.40 -1.11 -4.19
C THR A 40 -9.71 0.19 -3.85
N ALA A 41 -10.08 0.82 -2.74
CA ALA A 41 -9.24 1.81 -2.10
C ALA A 41 -8.73 1.24 -0.76
N GLN A 42 -7.55 1.65 -0.36
CA GLN A 42 -6.89 1.20 0.86
C GLN A 42 -6.27 2.41 1.55
N VAL A 43 -6.54 2.58 2.85
CA VAL A 43 -5.75 3.43 3.73
C VAL A 43 -4.78 2.55 4.50
N ALA A 44 -3.50 2.91 4.52
CA ALA A 44 -2.51 2.32 5.40
C ALA A 44 -2.05 3.39 6.40
N LEU A 45 -2.42 3.24 7.67
CA LEU A 45 -1.91 4.07 8.76
C LEU A 45 -0.68 3.36 9.34
N ILE A 46 0.49 3.97 9.18
CA ILE A 46 1.77 3.39 9.59
C ILE A 46 2.31 4.23 10.75
N LEU A 47 2.25 3.69 11.97
CA LEU A 47 2.98 4.24 13.10
C LEU A 47 4.41 3.70 13.05
N THR A 48 5.37 4.60 12.91
CA THR A 48 6.79 4.26 12.81
C THR A 48 7.50 4.89 13.99
N GLU A 49 8.22 4.09 14.78
CA GLU A 49 9.10 4.65 15.82
C GLU A 49 10.25 5.41 15.13
N ILE A 50 10.54 6.62 15.59
CA ILE A 50 11.67 7.42 15.09
C ILE A 50 12.94 6.59 15.29
N SER A 51 13.71 6.35 14.22
CA SER A 51 14.92 5.51 14.18
C SER A 51 14.70 3.98 14.13
N SER A 52 13.47 3.51 13.92
CA SER A 52 13.23 2.08 13.68
C SER A 52 13.78 1.60 12.33
N ALA A 53 14.03 0.31 12.22
CA ALA A 53 14.57 -0.30 11.02
C ALA A 53 13.64 -0.06 9.82
N ILE A 54 14.17 0.54 8.76
CA ILE A 54 13.45 0.75 7.50
C ILE A 54 13.06 -0.60 6.93
N MET A 55 11.76 -0.84 6.74
CA MET A 55 11.29 -2.03 6.03
C MET A 55 11.78 -1.99 4.58
N THR A 56 12.57 -2.98 4.18
CA THR A 56 13.10 -3.09 2.81
C THR A 56 12.41 -4.20 2.00
N GLU A 57 11.67 -5.08 2.68
CA GLU A 57 11.04 -6.27 2.08
C GLU A 57 9.58 -6.43 2.53
N LYS A 58 8.77 -7.11 1.72
CA LYS A 58 7.38 -7.50 2.02
C LYS A 58 7.15 -8.98 1.75
N ARG A 59 6.26 -9.60 2.53
CA ARG A 59 5.77 -10.96 2.29
C ARG A 59 4.54 -10.91 1.39
N VAL A 60 4.55 -11.67 0.31
CA VAL A 60 3.43 -11.79 -0.63
C VAL A 60 3.01 -13.23 -0.79
N ARG A 61 1.71 -13.45 -1.04
CA ARG A 61 1.14 -14.77 -1.30
C ARG A 61 0.70 -14.87 -2.76
N CYS A 62 1.19 -15.90 -3.45
CA CYS A 62 0.71 -16.22 -4.79
C CYS A 62 -0.74 -16.72 -4.72
N ARG A 63 -1.67 -16.02 -5.38
CA ARG A 63 -3.10 -16.41 -5.40
C ARG A 63 -3.37 -17.71 -6.16
N LYS A 64 -2.44 -18.16 -7.03
CA LYS A 64 -2.59 -19.38 -7.84
C LYS A 64 -2.20 -20.66 -7.08
N CYS A 65 -1.04 -20.68 -6.42
CA CYS A 65 -0.50 -21.88 -5.77
C CYS A 65 -0.39 -21.75 -4.24
N GLY A 66 -0.72 -20.59 -3.67
CA GLY A 66 -0.67 -20.35 -2.23
C GLY A 66 0.73 -20.10 -1.65
N ASN A 67 1.81 -20.24 -2.44
CA ASN A 67 3.17 -20.02 -1.98
C ASN A 67 3.37 -18.60 -1.41
N VAL A 68 4.07 -18.51 -0.28
CA VAL A 68 4.43 -17.25 0.36
C VAL A 68 5.89 -16.96 0.09
N MET A 69 6.20 -15.73 -0.30
CA MET A 69 7.54 -15.33 -0.68
C MET A 69 7.84 -13.91 -0.20
N THR A 70 9.11 -13.66 0.09
CA THR A 70 9.61 -12.34 0.44
C THR A 70 10.16 -11.66 -0.81
N VAL A 71 9.78 -10.42 -1.04
CA VAL A 71 10.21 -9.61 -2.19
C VAL A 71 10.60 -8.21 -1.72
N PRO A 72 11.42 -7.46 -2.46
CA PRO A 72 11.64 -6.04 -2.22
C PRO A 72 10.32 -5.29 -2.05
N LEU A 73 10.30 -4.39 -1.08
CA LEU A 73 9.10 -3.65 -0.70
C LEU A 73 8.50 -2.88 -1.90
N THR A 74 9.37 -2.26 -2.70
CA THR A 74 9.03 -1.49 -3.92
C THR A 74 8.63 -2.35 -5.12
N GLN A 75 8.76 -3.68 -5.06
CA GLN A 75 8.47 -4.55 -6.20
C GLN A 75 6.96 -4.71 -6.40
N THR A 76 6.45 -4.18 -7.51
CA THR A 76 5.02 -4.25 -7.86
C THR A 76 4.66 -5.47 -8.71
N LYS A 77 5.50 -5.80 -9.71
CA LYS A 77 5.32 -6.96 -10.57
C LYS A 77 6.15 -8.13 -10.05
N ILE A 78 5.49 -9.24 -9.71
CA ILE A 78 6.09 -10.37 -9.00
C ILE A 78 5.88 -11.65 -9.80
N LYS A 79 6.95 -12.44 -9.95
CA LYS A 79 6.90 -13.80 -10.50
C LYS A 79 6.98 -14.80 -9.35
N CYS A 80 6.00 -15.69 -9.25
CA CYS A 80 5.99 -16.72 -8.20
C CYS A 80 7.18 -17.67 -8.34
N THR A 81 7.96 -17.87 -7.28
CA THR A 81 9.12 -18.78 -7.25
C THR A 81 8.76 -20.25 -7.32
N ASN A 82 7.50 -20.60 -7.01
CA ASN A 82 7.02 -21.99 -7.07
C ASN A 82 6.36 -22.32 -8.41
N CYS A 83 5.32 -21.58 -8.81
CA CYS A 83 4.51 -21.91 -10.00
C CYS A 83 4.79 -21.05 -11.24
N GLY A 84 5.73 -20.09 -11.16
CA GLY A 84 6.09 -19.21 -12.27
C GLY A 84 5.04 -18.15 -12.65
N ASN A 85 3.86 -18.16 -12.02
CA ASN A 85 2.79 -17.20 -12.32
C ASN A 85 3.21 -15.77 -12.02
N GLU A 86 2.98 -14.86 -12.96
CA GLU A 86 3.18 -13.42 -12.76
C GLU A 86 1.91 -12.79 -12.20
N PHE A 87 2.06 -11.90 -11.22
CA PHE A 87 0.97 -11.17 -10.61
C PHE A 87 1.45 -9.82 -10.08
N ILE A 88 0.50 -8.92 -9.87
CA ILE A 88 0.77 -7.58 -9.37
C ILE A 88 0.39 -7.53 -7.89
N VAL A 89 1.32 -7.06 -7.06
CA VAL A 89 1.07 -6.70 -5.67
C VAL A 89 1.49 -5.25 -5.51
N PRO A 90 0.52 -4.32 -5.43
CA PRO A 90 0.86 -2.91 -5.34
C PRO A 90 1.71 -2.66 -4.08
N PHE A 91 2.64 -1.71 -4.20
CA PHE A 91 3.39 -1.19 -3.08
C PHE A 91 2.60 -0.03 -2.47
N PHE A 92 2.35 -0.09 -1.16
CA PHE A 92 1.49 0.90 -0.47
C PHE A 92 2.19 1.62 0.69
N GLY A 93 3.51 1.47 0.84
CA GLY A 93 4.30 2.22 1.83
C GLY A 93 5.03 3.39 1.16
N GLY A 94 5.23 4.51 1.84
CA GLY A 94 6.25 5.48 1.43
C GLY A 94 7.63 5.05 1.95
N ASN A 95 8.71 5.56 1.36
CA ASN A 95 9.95 5.69 2.13
C ASN A 95 9.69 6.80 3.16
N ILE A 96 9.42 6.45 4.41
CA ILE A 96 9.31 7.41 5.50
C ILE A 96 10.73 7.71 5.95
N VAL A 97 11.25 8.87 5.55
CA VAL A 97 12.53 9.44 5.97
C VAL A 97 12.25 10.58 6.94
#